data_AF-A0A0E9S6I8-F1
#
_entry.id   AF-A0A0E9S6I8-F1
#
_cell.length_a   1.000
_cell.length_b   1.000
_cell.length_c   1.000
_cell.angle_alpha   90.00
_cell.angle_beta   90.00
_cell.angle_gamma   90.00
#
_symmetry.space_group_name_H-M   'P 1'
#
loop_
_entity.id
_entity.type
_entity.pdbx_description
1 polymer ?
#
loop_
_entity_poly.entity_id
_entity_poly.type
_entity_poly.pdbx_seq_one_letter_code
_entity_poly.pdbx_strand_id
1 'polypeptide(L)' 'MLFDRPTFCRWLENALKGLPKETAGGAVTVTHKQLTDFHKQVTSAEECKQVCWAIREFTRLFR' A
#
# COMPACT_ATOMS: atom_id res chain seq x y z
N MET A 1 -2.09 -3.47 23.78
CA MET A 1 -1.05 -3.42 22.73
C MET A 1 -0.93 -1.98 22.26
N LEU A 2 0.23 -1.36 22.44
CA LEU A 2 0.49 -0.02 21.89
C LEU A 2 0.92 -0.20 20.43
N PHE A 3 0.13 0.29 19.48
CA PHE A 3 0.49 0.21 18.06
C PHE A 3 1.54 1.29 17.74
N ASP A 4 2.76 0.88 17.39
CA ASP A 4 3.82 1.78 16.94
C ASP A 4 3.60 2.18 15.47
N ARG A 5 2.78 3.22 15.29
CA ARG A 5 2.43 3.76 13.97
C ARG A 5 3.68 4.26 13.21
N PRO A 6 4.61 5.03 13.80
CA PRO A 6 5.84 5.45 13.09
C PRO A 6 6.66 4.29 12.51
N THR A 7 6.88 3.23 13.29
CA THR A 7 7.63 2.06 12.81
C THR A 7 6.87 1.35 11.69
N PHE A 8 5.56 1.18 11.83
CA PHE A 8 4.71 0.60 10.78
C PHE A 8 4.75 1.41 9.48
N CYS A 9 4.68 2.75 9.54
CA CYS A 9 4.78 3.62 8.37
C CYS A 9 6.08 3.36 7.59
N ARG A 10 7.21 3.25 8.29
CA ARG A 10 8.52 2.96 7.69
C ARG A 10 8.54 1.59 7.02
N TRP A 11 8.03 0.57 7.70
CA TRP A 11 8.00 -0.80 7.16
C TRP A 11 7.12 -0.91 5.92
N LEU A 12 5.93 -0.30 5.95
CA LEU A 12 5.03 -0.27 4.81
C LEU A 12 5.66 0.45 3.61
N GLU A 13 6.31 1.60 3.84
CA GLU A 13 7.02 2.32 2.78
C GLU A 13 8.11 1.46 2.13
N ASN A 14 8.92 0.76 2.93
CA ASN A 14 9.97 -0.12 2.44
C ASN A 14 9.40 -1.30 1.64
N ALA A 15 8.31 -1.91 2.10
CA ALA A 15 7.63 -2.98 1.38
C ALA A 15 7.09 -2.49 0.02
N LEU A 16 6.46 -1.31 -0.03
CA LEU A 16 5.93 -0.73 -1.27
C LEU A 16 7.03 -0.36 -2.28
N LYS A 17 8.22 0.01 -1.80
CA LYS A 17 9.39 0.24 -2.67
C LYS A 17 9.89 -1.06 -3.33
N GLY A 18 9.77 -2.18 -2.64
CA GLY A 18 10.22 -3.51 -3.11
C GLY A 18 9.21 -4.26 -3.97
N LEU A 19 8.00 -3.74 -4.18
CA LEU A 19 7.00 -4.39 -5.04
C LEU A 19 7.40 -4.33 -6.52
N PRO A 20 7.15 -5.41 -7.30
CA PRO A 20 7.25 -5.35 -8.75
C PRO A 20 6.20 -4.36 -9.27
N LYS A 21 6.66 -3.32 -9.96
CA LYS A 21 5.81 -2.25 -10.52
C LYS A 21 5.46 -2.47 -11.99
N GLU A 22 5.96 -3.55 -12.54
CA GLU A 22 5.81 -3.96 -13.93
C GLU A 22 5.32 -5.40 -13.95
N THR A 23 4.38 -5.68 -14.85
CA THR A 23 3.95 -7.05 -15.15
C THR A 23 5.01 -7.74 -15.99
N ALA A 24 4.95 -9.08 -16.10
CA ALA A 24 5.86 -9.85 -16.95
C ALA A 24 5.88 -9.42 -18.43
N GLY A 25 4.88 -8.64 -18.88
CA GLY A 25 4.82 -8.02 -20.22
C GLY A 25 5.31 -6.57 -20.30
N GLY A 26 5.94 -6.03 -19.25
CA GLY A 26 6.46 -4.65 -19.21
C GLY A 26 5.39 -3.55 -19.04
N ALA A 27 4.12 -3.92 -18.81
CA ALA A 27 3.07 -2.94 -18.53
C ALA A 27 3.13 -2.52 -17.06
N VAL A 28 3.09 -1.20 -16.83
CA VAL A 28 3.05 -0.61 -15.48
C VAL A 28 1.83 -1.11 -14.74
N THR A 29 2.06 -1.88 -13.68
CA THR A 29 1.01 -2.49 -12.84
C THR A 29 0.52 -1.50 -11.80
N VAL A 30 1.41 -0.63 -11.31
CA VAL A 30 1.10 0.31 -10.23
C VAL A 30 1.90 1.59 -10.40
N THR A 31 1.23 2.74 -10.36
CA THR A 31 1.87 4.05 -10.44
C THR A 31 2.45 4.48 -9.09
N HIS A 32 3.41 5.41 -9.10
CA HIS A 32 3.93 6.00 -7.86
C HIS A 32 2.82 6.67 -7.03
N LYS A 33 1.86 7.34 -7.70
CA LYS A 33 0.72 7.95 -7.03
C LYS A 33 -0.13 6.91 -6.29
N GLN A 34 -0.44 5.79 -6.93
CA GLN A 34 -1.23 4.72 -6.30
C GLN A 34 -0.52 4.10 -5.08
N LEU A 35 0.82 3.99 -5.11
CA LEU A 35 1.60 3.55 -3.95
C LEU A 35 1.50 4.55 -2.79
N THR A 36 1.67 5.84 -3.08
CA THR A 36 1.59 6.92 -2.07
C THR A 36 0.18 7.04 -1.48
N ASP A 37 -0.85 6.97 -2.32
CA ASP A 37 -2.24 7.04 -1.88
C ASP A 37 -2.61 5.83 -1.01
N PHE A 38 -2.16 4.62 -1.37
CA PHE A 38 -2.34 3.43 -0.54
C PHE A 38 -1.63 3.53 0.81
N HIS A 39 -0.36 3.94 0.83
CA HIS A 39 0.40 4.15 2.06
C HIS A 39 -0.32 5.13 3.00
N LYS A 40 -0.80 6.26 2.45
CA LYS A 40 -1.57 7.25 3.21
C LYS A 40 -2.85 6.64 3.78
N GLN A 41 -3.65 5.97 2.96
CA GLN A 41 -4.93 5.37 3.40
C GLN A 41 -4.75 4.39 4.56
N VAL A 42 -3.72 3.55 4.52
CA VAL A 42 -3.43 2.58 5.60
C VAL A 42 -2.85 3.27 6.83
N THR A 43 -1.89 4.19 6.66
CA THR A 43 -1.20 4.83 7.78
C THR A 43 -2.00 5.92 8.47
N SER A 44 -3.06 6.45 7.83
CA SER A 44 -4.00 7.41 8.43
C SER A 44 -5.33 6.78 8.84
N ALA A 45 -5.47 5.45 8.75
CA ALA A 45 -6.70 4.78 9.14
C ALA A 45 -6.96 4.92 10.66
N GLU A 46 -8.22 5.16 10.98
CA GLU A 46 -8.80 5.20 12.33
C GLU A 46 -9.58 3.91 12.63
N GLU A 47 -10.10 3.26 11.58
CA GLU A 47 -10.82 1.99 11.68
C GLU A 47 -10.17 0.88 10.85
N CYS A 48 -10.23 -0.36 11.35
CA CYS A 48 -9.73 -1.55 10.64
C CYS A 48 -10.40 -1.72 9.26
N LYS A 49 -11.68 -1.35 9.12
CA LYS A 49 -12.42 -1.42 7.85
C LYS A 49 -11.79 -0.57 6.75
N GLN A 50 -11.22 0.59 7.09
CA GLN A 50 -10.55 1.48 6.13
C GLN A 50 -9.30 0.80 5.56
N VAL A 51 -8.54 0.09 6.41
CA VAL A 51 -7.40 -0.72 5.97
C VAL A 51 -7.85 -1.84 5.03
N CYS A 52 -8.93 -2.56 5.37
CA CYS A 52 -9.48 -3.61 4.51
C CYS A 52 -9.88 -3.09 3.13
N TRP A 53 -10.52 -1.91 3.06
CA TRP A 53 -10.88 -1.28 1.78
C TRP A 53 -9.67 -0.84 0.98
N ALA A 54 -8.67 -0.23 1.62
CA ALA A 54 -7.42 0.17 0.96
C ALA A 54 -6.69 -1.03 0.35
N ILE A 55 -6.61 -2.15 1.08
CA ILE A 55 -6.00 -3.40 0.57
C ILE A 55 -6.78 -3.95 -0.62
N ARG A 56 -8.11 -3.98 -0.55
CA ARG A 56 -8.96 -4.48 -1.64
C ARG A 56 -8.77 -3.67 -2.92
N GLU A 57 -8.72 -2.35 -2.82
CA GLU A 57 -8.54 -1.50 -3.99
C GLU A 57 -7.12 -1.60 -4.56
N PHE A 58 -6.09 -1.59 -3.69
CA PHE A 58 -4.70 -1.69 -4.12
C PHE A 58 -4.38 -3.02 -4.80
N THR A 59 -4.85 -4.14 -4.25
CA THR A 59 -4.61 -5.48 -4.80
C THR A 59 -5.30 -5.71 -6.15
N ARG A 60 -6.35 -4.96 -6.48
CA ARG A 60 -7.01 -5.01 -7.79
C ARG A 60 -6.09 -4.57 -8.93
N LEU A 61 -5.07 -3.76 -8.64
CA LEU A 61 -4.10 -3.28 -9.63
C LEU A 61 -3.15 -4.40 -10.12
N PHE A 62 -3.06 -5.51 -9.37
CA PHE A 62 -2.17 -6.63 -9.66
C PHE A 62 -2.90 -7.85 -10.26
N ARG A 63 -4.17 -7.70 -10.64
CA ARG A 63 -4.95 -8.73 -11.34
C ARG A 63 -5.04 -8.39 -12.82
#